data_AF-A0A4Q1S5E7-F1
#
_entry.id   AF-A0A4Q1S5E7-F1
#
_cell.length_a   1.000
_cell.length_b   1.000
_cell.length_c   1.000
_cell.angle_alpha   90.00
_cell.angle_beta   90.00
_cell.angle_gamma   90.00
#
_symmetry.space_group_name_H-M   'P 1'
#
loop_
_entity.id
_entity.type
_entity.pdbx_description
1 polymer ?
#
loop_
_entity_poly.entity_id
_entity_poly.type
_entity_poly.pdbx_seq_one_letter_code
_entity_poly.pdbx_strand_id
1 'polypeptide(L)'
;MIKNILKEVESSRCSTYLSTENQESLKKIVSDTTMLNVLEKISVDNDLTRIVDKIINDRNFNEIVKQADLVKDEYRPIHKQTLTKDMILERIIRFINCSLQTDEVNDPMVPTEYKHPLVSGQVVKVLFSGVGSEIDNEHFAIVWETKSNRDQVVVIPTTSLKPTTRETKNFFNIGKIPPFSKQTVVSLEQLTCVSRKRIVEYLFNDGRGNMVQAIINQDQRRRIEDGFRVTLLRQKTLLDELINQRKDYVPEFINYSVQVKHLHRPIRNVSFDSSKLITKYQLFNDLNQYEIKWHRTKLNRSDRKKMLKSWAYSIAEIDPISKSVIKDRDTKQQELYRQLLGTKII
;
A
#
# COMPACT_ATOMS: atom_id res chain seq x y z
N MET A 1 20.10 3.30 -44.76
CA MET A 1 19.51 4.28 -43.81
C MET A 1 20.52 4.74 -42.76
N ILE A 2 21.19 3.84 -42.04
CA ILE A 2 22.22 4.19 -41.03
C ILE A 2 23.37 5.03 -41.60
N LYS A 3 23.86 4.71 -42.81
CA LYS A 3 24.84 5.56 -43.52
C LYS A 3 24.33 6.96 -43.85
N ASN A 4 23.01 7.13 -44.03
CA ASN A 4 22.39 8.45 -44.23
C ASN A 4 22.19 9.17 -42.90
N ILE A 5 21.86 8.46 -41.81
CA ILE A 5 21.80 9.02 -40.46
C ILE A 5 23.19 9.47 -40.01
N LEU A 6 24.23 8.67 -40.22
CA LEU A 6 25.64 9.04 -39.97
C LEU A 6 26.05 10.25 -40.81
N LYS A 7 25.69 10.29 -42.10
CA LYS A 7 25.91 11.47 -42.95
C LYS A 7 25.15 12.71 -42.48
N GLU A 8 23.90 12.58 -42.03
CA GLU A 8 23.10 13.70 -41.52
C GLU A 8 23.65 14.21 -40.19
N VAL A 9 24.08 13.31 -39.33
CA VAL A 9 24.73 13.58 -38.03
C VAL A 9 26.08 14.28 -38.22
N GLU A 10 26.94 13.81 -39.14
CA GLU A 10 28.19 14.49 -39.52
C GLU A 10 27.92 15.85 -40.19
N SER A 11 26.85 15.94 -40.99
CA SER A 11 26.57 17.15 -41.76
C SER A 11 26.03 18.31 -40.92
N SER A 12 25.53 18.06 -39.70
CA SER A 12 24.99 19.06 -38.74
C SER A 12 24.50 20.38 -39.38
N ARG A 13 23.66 20.24 -40.40
CA ARG A 13 22.92 21.32 -41.09
C ARG A 13 21.42 21.04 -41.12
N CYS A 14 20.90 20.28 -40.15
CA CYS A 14 19.45 20.22 -39.89
C CYS A 14 19.04 21.37 -38.95
N SER A 15 19.04 22.60 -39.47
CA SER A 15 18.65 23.81 -38.73
C SER A 15 17.19 24.23 -38.92
N THR A 16 16.34 23.45 -39.59
CA THR A 16 15.04 23.97 -40.06
C THR A 16 13.79 23.32 -39.50
N TYR A 17 13.85 22.20 -38.76
CA TYR A 17 12.61 21.51 -38.31
C TYR A 17 12.60 20.95 -36.88
N LEU A 18 13.60 21.26 -36.06
CA LEU A 18 13.64 20.82 -34.65
C LEU A 18 13.73 22.03 -33.73
N SER A 19 13.00 21.99 -32.60
CA SER A 19 13.21 22.98 -31.53
C SER A 19 14.66 22.91 -31.05
N THR A 20 15.20 24.05 -30.62
CA THR A 20 16.58 24.20 -30.14
C THR A 20 16.94 23.20 -29.04
N GLU A 21 15.99 22.86 -28.18
CA GLU A 21 16.13 21.88 -27.09
C GLU A 21 16.29 20.42 -27.60
N ASN A 22 15.61 20.07 -28.69
CA ASN A 22 15.75 18.77 -29.34
C ASN A 22 17.07 18.66 -30.12
N GLN A 23 17.58 19.78 -30.67
CA GLN A 23 18.88 19.83 -31.34
C GLN A 23 20.04 19.66 -30.37
N GLU A 24 19.98 20.27 -29.18
CA GLU A 24 21.00 20.08 -28.14
C GLU A 24 20.98 18.67 -27.56
N SER A 25 19.80 18.08 -27.36
CA SER A 25 19.66 16.70 -26.90
C SER A 25 20.22 15.70 -27.92
N LEU A 26 19.95 15.89 -29.21
CA LEU A 26 20.54 15.10 -30.30
C LEU A 26 22.04 15.27 -30.39
N LYS A 27 22.57 16.50 -30.28
CA LYS A 27 24.02 16.75 -30.24
C LYS A 27 24.69 16.05 -29.05
N LYS A 28 24.03 16.01 -27.89
CA LYS A 28 24.52 15.35 -26.68
C LYS A 28 24.56 13.82 -26.84
N ILE A 29 23.52 13.23 -27.44
CA ILE A 29 23.43 11.79 -27.75
C ILE A 29 24.47 11.38 -28.80
N VAL A 30 24.71 12.23 -29.80
CA VAL A 30 25.72 12.01 -30.86
C VAL A 30 27.15 12.20 -30.34
N SER A 31 27.38 13.16 -29.45
CA SER A 31 28.71 13.44 -28.89
C SER A 31 29.20 12.37 -27.91
N ASP A 32 28.33 11.45 -27.53
CA ASP A 32 28.69 10.29 -26.74
C ASP A 32 29.48 9.34 -27.65
N THR A 33 30.82 9.39 -27.57
CA THR A 33 31.78 8.64 -28.40
C THR A 33 31.44 7.15 -28.49
N THR A 34 30.75 6.64 -27.47
CA THR A 34 30.21 5.29 -27.37
C THR A 34 29.15 4.97 -28.45
N MET A 35 28.26 5.90 -28.77
CA MET A 35 27.16 5.73 -29.73
C MET A 35 27.66 5.76 -31.19
N LEU A 36 28.56 6.70 -31.51
CA LEU A 36 29.20 6.77 -32.84
C LEU A 36 30.02 5.52 -33.14
N ASN A 37 30.80 5.03 -32.17
CA ASN A 37 31.57 3.79 -32.30
C ASN A 37 30.66 2.56 -32.48
N VAL A 38 29.47 2.56 -31.87
CA VAL A 38 28.47 1.50 -32.05
C VAL A 38 27.86 1.58 -33.46
N LEU A 39 27.51 2.77 -33.94
CA LEU A 39 26.95 2.97 -35.28
C LEU A 39 27.96 2.65 -36.41
N GLU A 40 29.24 2.98 -36.24
CA GLU A 40 30.29 2.57 -37.17
C GLU A 40 30.46 1.06 -37.20
N LYS A 41 30.51 0.39 -36.04
CA LYS A 41 30.58 -1.08 -35.98
C LYS A 41 29.37 -1.75 -36.64
N ILE A 42 28.16 -1.21 -36.44
CA ILE A 42 26.94 -1.69 -37.09
C ILE A 42 27.02 -1.51 -38.62
N SER A 43 27.62 -0.41 -39.11
CA SER A 43 27.72 -0.13 -40.55
C SER A 43 28.73 -1.00 -41.31
N VAL A 44 29.69 -1.63 -40.61
CA VAL A 44 30.70 -2.51 -41.21
C VAL A 44 30.24 -3.97 -41.22
N ASP A 45 29.34 -4.33 -40.31
CA ASP A 45 28.80 -5.68 -40.18
C ASP A 45 27.40 -5.79 -40.82
N ASN A 46 27.34 -6.54 -41.93
CA ASN A 46 26.10 -6.75 -42.70
C ASN A 46 25.02 -7.48 -41.89
N ASP A 47 25.38 -8.32 -40.92
CA ASP A 47 24.43 -9.05 -40.10
C ASP A 47 23.85 -8.14 -39.00
N LEU A 48 24.67 -7.28 -38.40
CA LEU A 48 24.19 -6.21 -37.50
C LEU A 48 23.26 -5.24 -38.23
N THR A 49 23.61 -4.83 -39.45
CA THR A 49 22.74 -3.96 -40.27
C THR A 49 21.37 -4.60 -40.52
N ARG A 50 21.34 -5.90 -40.88
CA ARG A 50 20.09 -6.64 -41.08
C ARG A 50 19.25 -6.74 -39.80
N ILE A 51 19.88 -6.96 -38.66
CA ILE A 51 19.19 -7.03 -37.36
C ILE A 51 18.60 -5.66 -37.01
N VAL A 52 19.35 -4.57 -37.19
CA VAL A 52 18.87 -3.21 -36.94
C VAL A 52 17.73 -2.84 -37.88
N ASP A 53 17.83 -3.14 -39.17
CA ASP A 53 16.74 -2.91 -40.12
C ASP A 53 15.48 -3.71 -39.74
N LYS A 54 15.64 -4.94 -39.22
CA LYS A 54 14.51 -5.73 -38.70
C LYS A 54 13.88 -5.09 -37.47
N ILE A 55 14.67 -4.54 -36.55
CA ILE A 55 14.18 -3.84 -35.35
C ILE A 55 13.45 -2.54 -35.73
N ILE A 56 14.03 -1.73 -36.63
CA ILE A 56 13.46 -0.46 -37.08
C ILE A 56 12.14 -0.68 -37.82
N ASN A 57 12.02 -1.77 -38.57
CA ASN A 57 10.78 -2.11 -39.28
C ASN A 57 9.81 -2.93 -38.42
N ASP A 58 10.17 -3.28 -37.18
CA ASP A 58 9.27 -3.96 -36.27
C ASP A 58 8.21 -2.98 -35.77
N ARG A 59 6.96 -3.23 -36.16
CA ARG A 59 5.81 -2.40 -35.79
C ARG A 59 5.61 -2.36 -34.26
N ASN A 60 5.77 -3.48 -33.58
CA ASN A 60 5.55 -3.56 -32.14
C ASN A 60 6.63 -2.78 -31.39
N PHE A 61 7.88 -2.88 -31.84
CA PHE A 61 8.98 -2.08 -31.27
C PHE A 61 8.70 -0.58 -31.42
N ASN A 62 8.31 -0.14 -32.62
CA ASN A 62 7.99 1.26 -32.88
C ASN A 62 6.79 1.77 -32.06
N GLU A 63 5.76 0.95 -31.89
CA GLU A 63 4.61 1.29 -31.04
C GLU A 63 5.04 1.43 -29.57
N ILE A 64 5.87 0.51 -29.04
CA ILE A 64 6.40 0.58 -27.67
C ILE A 64 7.25 1.83 -27.47
N VAL A 65 8.16 2.14 -28.39
CA VAL A 65 9.02 3.33 -28.32
C VAL A 65 8.17 4.61 -28.32
N LYS A 66 7.14 4.68 -29.19
CA LYS A 66 6.20 5.81 -29.21
C LYS A 66 5.47 5.96 -27.89
N GLN A 67 4.97 4.87 -27.30
CA GLN A 67 4.29 4.94 -26.00
C GLN A 67 5.25 5.36 -24.87
N ALA A 68 6.49 4.87 -24.88
CA ALA A 68 7.51 5.26 -23.91
C ALA A 68 7.89 6.74 -24.02
N ASP A 69 7.88 7.30 -25.24
CA ASP A 69 8.16 8.73 -25.45
C ASP A 69 7.03 9.64 -24.94
N LEU A 70 5.78 9.16 -25.02
CA LEU A 70 4.62 9.86 -24.48
C LEU A 70 4.58 9.91 -22.94
N VAL A 71 5.39 9.10 -22.25
CA VAL A 71 5.52 9.14 -20.79
C VAL A 71 6.16 10.47 -20.38
N LYS A 72 5.44 11.23 -19.55
CA LYS A 72 5.87 12.53 -19.00
C LYS A 72 5.86 12.47 -17.49
N ASP A 73 6.53 13.44 -16.88
CA ASP A 73 6.46 13.65 -15.44
C ASP A 73 5.02 13.86 -14.99
N GLU A 74 4.65 13.19 -13.90
CA GLU A 74 3.31 13.25 -13.33
C GLU A 74 3.38 14.01 -12.00
N TYR A 75 2.80 15.22 -11.97
CA TYR A 75 2.65 15.96 -10.73
C TYR A 75 1.43 15.49 -9.93
N ARG A 76 1.65 15.06 -8.68
CA ARG A 76 0.60 14.57 -7.78
C ARG A 76 0.34 15.56 -6.65
N PRO A 77 -0.66 16.43 -6.77
CA PRO A 77 -0.91 17.51 -5.81
C PRO A 77 -1.27 17.00 -4.42
N ILE A 78 -1.98 15.87 -4.32
CA ILE A 78 -2.44 15.29 -3.04
C ILE A 78 -1.25 14.85 -2.18
N HIS A 79 -0.20 14.32 -2.81
CA HIS A 79 0.98 13.79 -2.12
C HIS A 79 2.17 14.75 -2.18
N LYS A 80 2.04 15.90 -2.86
CA LYS A 80 3.12 16.84 -3.15
C LYS A 80 4.36 16.13 -3.71
N GLN A 81 4.12 15.16 -4.59
CA GLN A 81 5.15 14.31 -5.17
C GLN A 81 5.11 14.47 -6.68
N THR A 82 6.28 14.54 -7.31
CA THR A 82 6.42 14.41 -8.76
C THR A 82 6.98 13.02 -9.04
N LEU A 83 6.29 12.24 -9.86
CA LEU A 83 6.88 11.05 -10.46
C LEU A 83 7.57 11.46 -11.75
N THR A 84 8.86 11.23 -11.83
CA THR A 84 9.61 11.52 -13.05
C THR A 84 9.35 10.43 -14.10
N LYS A 85 9.56 10.77 -15.37
CA LYS A 85 9.55 9.81 -16.49
C LYS A 85 10.40 8.57 -16.17
N ASP A 86 11.60 8.78 -15.63
CA ASP A 86 12.53 7.68 -15.30
C ASP A 86 11.94 6.72 -14.26
N MET A 87 11.32 7.24 -13.20
CA MET A 87 10.66 6.40 -12.19
C MET A 87 9.50 5.57 -12.79
N ILE A 88 8.78 6.13 -13.76
CA ILE A 88 7.69 5.42 -14.44
C ILE A 88 8.27 4.31 -15.34
N LEU A 89 9.34 4.60 -16.09
CA LEU A 89 10.01 3.60 -16.92
C LEU A 89 10.64 2.49 -16.08
N GLU A 90 11.26 2.81 -14.94
CA GLU A 90 11.77 1.81 -13.98
C GLU A 90 10.67 0.87 -13.48
N ARG A 91 9.46 1.38 -13.23
CA ARG A 91 8.30 0.54 -12.85
C ARG A 91 7.94 -0.45 -13.95
N ILE A 92 7.94 0.00 -15.21
CA ILE A 92 7.67 -0.86 -16.38
C ILE A 92 8.76 -1.94 -16.51
N ILE A 93 10.03 -1.56 -16.44
CA ILE A 93 11.17 -2.49 -16.50
C ILE A 93 11.05 -3.54 -15.40
N ARG A 94 10.74 -3.14 -14.17
CA ARG A 94 10.53 -4.08 -13.06
C ARG A 94 9.35 -5.02 -13.30
N PHE A 95 8.24 -4.53 -13.83
CA PHE A 95 7.11 -5.38 -14.20
C PHE A 95 7.55 -6.45 -15.21
N ILE A 96 8.27 -6.06 -16.26
CA ILE A 96 8.80 -6.96 -17.29
C ILE A 96 9.74 -7.98 -16.67
N ASN A 97 10.70 -7.55 -15.84
CA ASN A 97 11.67 -8.43 -15.20
C ASN A 97 10.99 -9.49 -14.33
N CYS A 98 9.94 -9.14 -13.58
CA CYS A 98 9.15 -10.13 -12.84
C CYS A 98 8.43 -11.12 -13.77
N SER A 99 7.89 -10.64 -14.90
CA SER A 99 7.20 -11.50 -15.87
C SER A 99 8.13 -12.46 -16.61
N LEU A 100 9.42 -12.12 -16.76
CA LEU A 100 10.44 -12.95 -17.39
C LEU A 100 10.92 -14.11 -16.50
N GLN A 101 10.68 -14.06 -15.20
CA GLN A 101 11.07 -15.15 -14.30
C GLN A 101 10.28 -16.43 -14.64
N THR A 102 10.98 -17.57 -14.63
CA THR A 102 10.35 -18.87 -14.81
C THR A 102 9.60 -19.27 -13.54
N ASP A 103 8.45 -19.91 -13.70
CA ASP A 103 7.70 -20.44 -12.57
C ASP A 103 8.47 -21.56 -11.89
N GLU A 104 8.63 -21.47 -10.56
CA GLU A 104 9.19 -22.55 -9.77
C GLU A 104 8.09 -23.56 -9.39
N VAL A 105 8.11 -24.70 -10.08
CA VAL A 105 7.15 -25.80 -9.95
C VAL A 105 7.84 -27.05 -9.43
N ASN A 106 7.06 -27.98 -8.88
CA ASN A 106 7.57 -29.25 -8.34
C ASN A 106 8.19 -30.17 -9.40
N ASP A 107 7.54 -30.28 -10.56
CA ASP A 107 8.04 -30.99 -11.74
C ASP A 107 7.91 -30.08 -12.98
N PRO A 108 9.01 -29.67 -13.62
CA PRO A 108 8.97 -28.84 -14.82
C PRO A 108 8.28 -29.49 -16.03
N MET A 109 8.27 -30.83 -16.12
CA MET A 109 7.67 -31.56 -17.24
C MET A 109 6.17 -31.75 -17.06
N VAL A 110 5.70 -31.89 -15.82
CA VAL A 110 4.29 -32.04 -15.46
C VAL A 110 3.97 -31.18 -14.22
N PRO A 111 3.92 -29.83 -14.39
CA PRO A 111 3.71 -28.93 -13.26
C PRO A 111 2.33 -29.15 -12.65
N THR A 112 2.31 -29.62 -11.41
CA THR A 112 1.06 -29.80 -10.65
C THR A 112 0.92 -28.74 -9.56
N GLU A 113 2.04 -28.34 -8.94
CA GLU A 113 2.06 -27.34 -7.88
C GLU A 113 3.29 -26.45 -7.97
N TYR A 114 3.14 -25.23 -7.46
CA TYR A 114 4.27 -24.35 -7.22
C TYR A 114 5.13 -24.88 -6.07
N LYS A 115 6.46 -24.86 -6.26
CA LYS A 115 7.46 -25.43 -5.35
C LYS A 115 7.39 -24.86 -3.93
N HIS A 116 6.96 -23.62 -3.80
CA HIS A 116 6.77 -22.94 -2.51
C HIS A 116 5.27 -22.85 -2.18
N PRO A 117 4.69 -23.83 -1.46
CA PRO A 117 3.30 -23.77 -1.06
C PRO A 117 3.13 -22.65 -0.04
N LEU A 118 2.41 -21.61 -0.46
CA LEU A 118 2.00 -20.52 0.39
C LEU A 118 0.73 -20.93 1.12
N VAL A 119 0.58 -20.49 2.37
CA VAL A 119 -0.62 -20.74 3.16
C VAL A 119 -1.32 -19.43 3.50
N SER A 120 -2.65 -19.48 3.59
CA SER A 120 -3.44 -18.32 4.02
C SER A 120 -3.05 -17.93 5.45
N GLY A 121 -2.77 -16.65 5.65
CA GLY A 121 -2.28 -16.07 6.90
C GLY A 121 -0.76 -15.93 6.98
N GLN A 122 0.00 -16.46 6.03
CA GLN A 122 1.46 -16.31 5.97
C GLN A 122 1.84 -14.88 5.57
N VAL A 123 2.84 -14.31 6.23
CA VAL A 123 3.49 -13.08 5.80
C VAL A 123 4.55 -13.41 4.76
N VAL A 124 4.64 -12.59 3.72
CA VAL A 124 5.62 -12.69 2.65
C VAL A 124 6.16 -11.29 2.34
N LYS A 125 7.37 -11.20 1.79
CA LYS A 125 7.89 -9.98 1.19
C LYS A 125 7.62 -10.04 -0.31
N VAL A 126 7.00 -9.00 -0.83
CA VAL A 126 6.53 -8.93 -2.21
C VAL A 126 7.14 -7.71 -2.89
N LEU A 127 7.67 -7.89 -4.09
CA LEU A 127 8.09 -6.80 -4.97
C LEU A 127 6.86 -6.26 -5.71
N PHE A 128 6.24 -5.21 -5.15
CA PHE A 128 5.10 -4.58 -5.79
C PHE A 128 5.53 -3.69 -6.96
N SER A 129 4.66 -3.60 -7.97
CA SER A 129 4.81 -2.72 -9.14
C SER A 129 3.56 -1.89 -9.36
N GLY A 130 3.02 -1.34 -8.27
CA GLY A 130 1.80 -0.55 -8.30
C GLY A 130 1.90 0.71 -9.15
N VAL A 131 0.76 1.12 -9.70
CA VAL A 131 0.59 2.35 -10.47
C VAL A 131 -0.20 3.34 -9.64
N GLY A 132 -0.02 4.65 -9.84
CA GLY A 132 -0.74 5.62 -9.02
C GLY A 132 -0.27 5.56 -7.56
N SER A 133 -1.23 5.60 -6.64
CA SER A 133 -1.01 5.61 -5.18
C SER A 133 -0.84 4.21 -4.58
N GLU A 134 -0.71 3.19 -5.42
CA GLU A 134 -0.40 1.82 -5.00
C GLU A 134 1.07 1.70 -4.56
N ILE A 135 1.36 0.67 -3.76
CA ILE A 135 2.72 0.35 -3.34
C ILE A 135 3.53 -0.08 -4.57
N ASP A 136 4.72 0.47 -4.73
CA ASP A 136 5.59 0.29 -5.89
C ASP A 136 7.02 -0.11 -5.50
N ASN A 137 7.18 -0.84 -4.39
CA ASN A 137 8.48 -1.33 -3.93
C ASN A 137 8.34 -2.67 -3.18
N GLU A 138 9.46 -3.21 -2.70
CA GLU A 138 9.42 -4.37 -1.81
C GLU A 138 8.68 -4.03 -0.52
N HIS A 139 7.68 -4.83 -0.18
CA HIS A 139 6.87 -4.60 1.00
C HIS A 139 6.36 -5.92 1.59
N PHE A 140 6.15 -5.93 2.91
CA PHE A 140 5.54 -7.09 3.57
C PHE A 140 4.05 -7.13 3.29
N ALA A 141 3.52 -8.33 3.07
CA ALA A 141 2.10 -8.55 2.86
C ALA A 141 1.67 -9.88 3.47
N ILE A 142 0.40 -9.99 3.85
CA ILE A 142 -0.21 -11.24 4.32
C ILE A 142 -0.88 -11.92 3.14
N VAL A 143 -0.53 -13.17 2.87
CA VAL A 143 -1.24 -14.05 1.94
C VAL A 143 -2.64 -14.27 2.49
N TRP A 144 -3.67 -13.81 1.78
CA TRP A 144 -5.05 -13.97 2.20
C TRP A 144 -5.69 -15.20 1.53
N GLU A 145 -5.58 -15.28 0.20
CA GLU A 145 -6.09 -16.39 -0.59
C GLU A 145 -5.03 -16.85 -1.58
N THR A 146 -4.87 -18.17 -1.70
CA THR A 146 -3.92 -18.80 -2.61
C THR A 146 -4.39 -20.20 -2.96
N LYS A 147 -3.99 -20.69 -4.13
CA LYS A 147 -4.16 -22.09 -4.55
C LYS A 147 -2.79 -22.64 -4.93
N SER A 148 -2.53 -23.92 -4.63
CA SER A 148 -1.22 -24.54 -4.86
C SER A 148 -0.85 -24.61 -6.34
N ASN A 149 -1.84 -24.60 -7.24
CA ASN A 149 -1.69 -24.69 -8.69
C ASN A 149 -2.00 -23.38 -9.45
N ARG A 150 -2.09 -22.24 -8.75
CA ARG A 150 -2.31 -20.92 -9.39
C ARG A 150 -1.18 -19.96 -9.06
N ASP A 151 -0.75 -19.21 -10.08
CA ASP A 151 0.22 -18.12 -9.94
C ASP A 151 -0.33 -16.98 -9.09
N GLN A 152 -1.63 -16.72 -9.21
CA GLN A 152 -2.28 -15.60 -8.55
C GLN A 152 -2.41 -15.84 -7.04
N VAL A 153 -1.88 -14.91 -6.26
CA VAL A 153 -1.97 -14.86 -4.80
C VAL A 153 -2.62 -13.55 -4.38
N VAL A 154 -3.71 -13.63 -3.62
CA VAL A 154 -4.34 -12.44 -3.02
C VAL A 154 -3.56 -12.07 -1.78
N VAL A 155 -3.06 -10.84 -1.71
CA VAL A 155 -2.24 -10.35 -0.60
C VAL A 155 -2.80 -9.06 -0.01
N ILE A 156 -2.62 -8.90 1.30
CA ILE A 156 -2.95 -7.68 2.05
C ILE A 156 -1.64 -7.02 2.45
N PRO A 157 -1.29 -5.85 1.89
CA PRO A 157 -0.07 -5.15 2.27
C PRO A 157 -0.06 -4.74 3.74
N THR A 158 1.14 -4.72 4.32
CA THR A 158 1.34 -4.44 5.75
C THR A 158 2.52 -3.52 6.00
N THR A 159 2.38 -2.62 6.97
CA THR A 159 3.47 -1.79 7.49
C THR A 159 3.64 -1.98 8.99
N SER A 160 4.81 -1.65 9.53
CA SER A 160 4.96 -1.51 10.98
C SER A 160 4.13 -0.33 11.50
N LEU A 161 3.59 -0.48 12.71
CA LEU A 161 2.98 0.60 13.47
C LEU A 161 4.05 1.66 13.81
N LYS A 162 3.84 2.88 13.36
CA LYS A 162 4.68 4.06 13.66
C LYS A 162 3.94 4.97 14.63
N PRO A 163 4.64 5.84 15.38
CA PRO A 163 4.00 6.86 16.22
C PRO A 163 3.03 7.77 15.44
N THR A 164 3.30 8.00 14.16
CA THR A 164 2.47 8.79 13.23
C THR A 164 1.36 7.98 12.55
N THR A 165 1.26 6.68 12.79
CA THR A 165 0.24 5.84 12.16
C THR A 165 -1.14 6.22 12.68
N ARG A 166 -1.96 6.74 11.78
CA ARG A 166 -3.38 7.00 12.02
C ARG A 166 -4.19 5.79 11.59
N GLU A 167 -4.73 5.05 12.56
CA GLU A 167 -5.66 3.96 12.23
C GLU A 167 -6.97 4.49 11.63
N THR A 168 -7.53 3.73 10.71
CA THR A 168 -8.83 3.97 10.09
C THR A 168 -9.58 2.64 9.98
N LYS A 169 -10.78 2.66 9.41
CA LYS A 169 -11.56 1.44 9.14
C LYS A 169 -10.87 0.47 8.18
N ASN A 170 -10.04 0.98 7.27
CA ASN A 170 -9.41 0.19 6.21
C ASN A 170 -7.89 0.04 6.42
N PHE A 171 -7.31 0.78 7.39
CA PHE A 171 -5.90 0.77 7.72
C PHE A 171 -5.74 0.65 9.24
N PHE A 172 -5.49 -0.56 9.74
CA PHE A 172 -5.57 -0.82 11.18
C PHE A 172 -4.56 -1.85 11.67
N ASN A 173 -4.26 -1.75 12.96
CA ASN A 173 -3.33 -2.60 13.67
C ASN A 173 -3.96 -3.96 13.99
N ILE A 174 -3.20 -5.02 13.76
CA ILE A 174 -3.54 -6.40 14.12
C ILE A 174 -2.59 -6.94 15.21
N GLY A 175 -1.70 -6.12 15.74
CA GLY A 175 -0.75 -6.50 16.78
C GLY A 175 0.52 -7.12 16.21
N LYS A 176 1.28 -7.83 17.04
CA LYS A 176 2.60 -8.35 16.70
C LYS A 176 2.47 -9.71 16.00
N ILE A 177 3.20 -9.92 14.90
CA ILE A 177 3.30 -11.20 14.20
C ILE A 177 4.73 -11.70 14.37
N PRO A 178 4.99 -12.83 15.06
CA PRO A 178 6.32 -13.41 15.12
C PRO A 178 6.86 -13.75 13.72
N PRO A 179 8.16 -13.56 13.44
CA PRO A 179 9.21 -13.13 14.36
C PRO A 179 9.39 -11.60 14.46
N PHE A 180 8.55 -10.81 13.80
CA PHE A 180 8.71 -9.36 13.77
C PHE A 180 8.53 -8.73 15.16
N SER A 181 9.41 -7.78 15.51
CA SER A 181 9.40 -7.13 16.82
C SER A 181 8.28 -6.09 16.96
N LYS A 182 7.92 -5.43 15.86
CA LYS A 182 6.95 -4.33 15.81
C LYS A 182 5.52 -4.85 15.60
N GLN A 183 4.55 -4.06 16.04
CA GLN A 183 3.15 -4.30 15.71
C GLN A 183 2.91 -4.06 14.21
N THR A 184 1.99 -4.82 13.63
CA THR A 184 1.70 -4.84 12.20
C THR A 184 0.37 -4.15 11.94
N VAL A 185 0.37 -3.25 10.96
CA VAL A 185 -0.80 -2.54 10.46
C VAL A 185 -1.08 -3.03 9.06
N VAL A 186 -2.32 -3.47 8.82
CA VAL A 186 -2.78 -3.94 7.51
C VAL A 186 -3.42 -2.81 6.73
N SER A 187 -3.26 -2.82 5.40
CA SER A 187 -3.88 -1.87 4.47
C SER A 187 -4.86 -2.60 3.55
N LEU A 188 -6.15 -2.59 3.91
CA LEU A 188 -7.20 -3.20 3.09
C LEU A 188 -7.55 -2.38 1.84
N GLU A 189 -7.22 -1.09 1.82
CA GLU A 189 -7.41 -0.24 0.63
C GLU A 189 -6.46 -0.63 -0.51
N GLN A 190 -5.37 -1.34 -0.19
CA GLN A 190 -4.37 -1.83 -1.13
C GLN A 190 -4.38 -3.36 -1.25
N LEU A 191 -5.48 -4.01 -0.86
CA LEU A 191 -5.71 -5.43 -1.14
C LEU A 191 -5.54 -5.65 -2.66
N THR A 192 -4.65 -6.56 -3.04
CA THR A 192 -4.33 -6.78 -4.45
C THR A 192 -3.96 -8.23 -4.73
N CYS A 193 -3.92 -8.58 -6.00
CA CYS A 193 -3.46 -9.87 -6.48
C CYS A 193 -2.05 -9.73 -7.06
N VAL A 194 -1.14 -10.62 -6.66
CA VAL A 194 0.23 -10.66 -7.17
C VAL A 194 0.54 -12.05 -7.71
N SER A 195 1.46 -12.09 -8.69
CA SER A 195 2.07 -13.33 -9.16
C SER A 195 3.03 -13.88 -8.09
N ARG A 196 3.18 -15.20 -8.02
CA ARG A 196 4.17 -15.86 -7.14
C ARG A 196 5.60 -15.44 -7.47
N LYS A 197 5.87 -15.07 -8.72
CA LYS A 197 7.16 -14.51 -9.18
C LYS A 197 7.54 -13.20 -8.46
N ARG A 198 6.56 -12.51 -7.86
CA ARG A 198 6.83 -11.28 -7.11
C ARG A 198 7.13 -11.52 -5.65
N ILE A 199 7.04 -12.75 -5.17
CA ILE A 199 7.33 -13.09 -3.77
C ILE A 199 8.84 -13.32 -3.66
N VAL A 200 9.52 -12.36 -3.03
CA VAL A 200 10.98 -12.37 -2.91
C VAL A 200 11.45 -13.08 -1.63
N GLU A 201 10.60 -13.15 -0.60
CA GLU A 201 10.92 -13.79 0.68
C GLU A 201 9.65 -14.33 1.34
N TYR A 202 9.72 -15.55 1.89
CA TYR A 202 8.59 -16.22 2.54
C TYR A 202 8.96 -16.92 3.86
N LEU A 203 10.24 -16.90 4.24
CA LEU A 203 10.79 -17.35 5.52
C LEU A 203 11.58 -16.20 6.13
N PHE A 204 11.54 -16.06 7.45
CA PHE A 204 12.19 -14.96 8.17
C PHE A 204 13.00 -15.48 9.35
N ASN A 205 14.08 -14.78 9.69
CA ASN A 205 14.90 -15.13 10.84
C ASN A 205 14.15 -14.88 12.17
N ASP A 206 14.13 -15.87 13.06
CA ASP A 206 13.50 -15.80 14.38
C ASP A 206 14.30 -15.03 15.45
N GLY A 207 15.46 -14.49 15.08
CA GLY A 207 16.43 -13.85 15.98
C GLY A 207 17.37 -14.84 16.68
N ARG A 208 17.17 -16.15 16.48
CA ARG A 208 18.05 -17.23 16.95
C ARG A 208 18.81 -17.89 15.79
N GLY A 209 18.66 -17.37 14.58
CA GLY A 209 19.28 -17.91 13.36
C GLY A 209 18.42 -18.91 12.61
N ASN A 210 17.22 -19.25 13.08
CA ASN A 210 16.33 -20.17 12.37
C ASN A 210 15.44 -19.41 11.39
N MET A 211 15.23 -19.98 10.20
CA MET A 211 14.30 -19.47 9.20
C MET A 211 12.90 -20.05 9.45
N VAL A 212 11.95 -19.20 9.78
CA VAL A 212 10.57 -19.58 10.16
C VAL A 212 9.53 -18.90 9.29
N GLN A 213 8.37 -19.53 9.13
CA GLN A 213 7.21 -18.88 8.54
C GLN A 213 6.57 -17.94 9.55
N ALA A 214 6.38 -16.68 9.16
CA ALA A 214 5.58 -15.74 9.93
C ALA A 214 4.11 -15.94 9.58
N ILE A 215 3.28 -16.36 10.54
CA ILE A 215 1.86 -16.66 10.33
C ILE A 215 1.02 -15.89 11.34
N ILE A 216 -0.07 -15.28 10.87
CA ILE A 216 -1.03 -14.61 11.77
C ILE A 216 -1.81 -15.62 12.61
N ASN A 217 -2.15 -15.24 13.83
CA ASN A 217 -3.01 -16.04 14.70
C ASN A 217 -4.51 -15.84 14.38
N GLN A 218 -5.36 -16.60 15.07
CA GLN A 218 -6.81 -16.57 14.82
C GLN A 218 -7.45 -15.21 15.16
N ASP A 219 -7.00 -14.53 16.21
CA ASP A 219 -7.54 -13.23 16.60
C ASP A 219 -7.16 -12.13 15.59
N GLN A 220 -5.94 -12.21 15.06
CA GLN A 220 -5.47 -11.37 13.95
C GLN A 220 -6.31 -11.61 12.69
N ARG A 221 -6.56 -12.87 12.34
CA ARG A 221 -7.44 -13.22 11.21
C ARG A 221 -8.85 -12.64 11.41
N ARG A 222 -9.47 -12.85 12.58
CA ARG A 222 -10.79 -12.26 12.91
C ARG A 222 -10.78 -10.74 12.81
N ARG A 223 -9.69 -10.08 13.21
CA ARG A 223 -9.55 -8.63 13.11
C ARG A 223 -9.48 -8.15 11.66
N ILE A 224 -8.85 -8.91 10.77
CA ILE A 224 -8.84 -8.65 9.32
C ILE A 224 -10.23 -8.88 8.73
N GLU A 225 -10.93 -9.95 9.10
CA GLU A 225 -12.31 -10.23 8.69
C GLU A 225 -13.28 -9.12 9.10
N ASP A 226 -13.12 -8.58 10.31
CA ASP A 226 -13.83 -7.37 10.76
C ASP A 226 -13.57 -6.20 9.81
N GLY A 227 -12.34 -6.05 9.31
CA GLY A 227 -11.99 -5.05 8.31
C GLY A 227 -12.66 -5.28 6.95
N PHE A 228 -12.78 -6.53 6.48
CA PHE A 228 -13.52 -6.84 5.24
C PHE A 228 -15.00 -6.51 5.35
N ARG A 229 -15.61 -6.82 6.49
CA ARG A 229 -17.00 -6.45 6.79
C ARG A 229 -17.23 -4.94 6.67
N VAL A 230 -16.30 -4.14 7.17
CA VAL A 230 -16.42 -2.67 7.12
C VAL A 230 -16.08 -2.12 5.72
N THR A 231 -15.03 -2.64 5.08
CA THR A 231 -14.49 -2.10 3.82
C THR A 231 -15.29 -2.57 2.62
N LEU A 232 -15.53 -3.88 2.50
CA LEU A 232 -16.17 -4.51 1.35
C LEU A 232 -17.68 -4.61 1.53
N LEU A 233 -18.15 -4.97 2.72
CA LEU A 233 -19.59 -5.13 3.01
C LEU A 233 -20.25 -3.86 3.56
N ARG A 234 -19.49 -2.76 3.69
CA ARG A 234 -19.97 -1.44 4.15
C ARG A 234 -20.71 -1.46 5.49
N GLN A 235 -20.36 -2.40 6.38
CA GLN A 235 -20.96 -2.49 7.70
C GLN A 235 -20.52 -1.31 8.59
N LYS A 236 -21.45 -0.84 9.44
CA LYS A 236 -21.20 0.29 10.34
C LYS A 236 -20.23 -0.11 11.46
N THR A 237 -19.27 0.77 11.74
CA THR A 237 -18.36 0.61 12.89
C THR A 237 -18.96 1.15 14.18
N LEU A 238 -18.38 0.80 15.32
CA LEU A 238 -18.71 1.44 16.59
C LEU A 238 -18.53 2.96 16.53
N LEU A 239 -17.45 3.44 15.92
CA LEU A 239 -17.22 4.88 15.76
C LEU A 239 -18.31 5.55 14.90
N ASP A 240 -18.78 4.91 13.83
CA ASP A 240 -19.87 5.43 13.02
C ASP A 240 -21.16 5.58 13.83
N GLU A 241 -21.47 4.58 14.66
CA GLU A 241 -22.62 4.63 15.55
C GLU A 241 -22.47 5.75 16.59
N LEU A 242 -21.29 5.87 17.21
CA LEU A 242 -21.01 6.93 18.17
C LEU A 242 -21.12 8.34 17.56
N ILE A 243 -20.62 8.53 16.34
CA ILE A 243 -20.65 9.83 15.66
C ILE A 243 -22.07 10.20 15.23
N ASN A 244 -22.82 9.26 14.66
CA ASN A 244 -24.07 9.56 13.97
C ASN A 244 -25.29 9.53 14.90
N GLN A 245 -25.24 8.74 15.96
CA GLN A 245 -26.31 8.67 16.95
C GLN A 245 -26.10 9.65 18.10
N ARG A 246 -27.21 9.98 18.78
CA ARG A 246 -27.24 10.74 20.05
C ARG A 246 -26.36 11.99 19.99
N LYS A 247 -26.69 12.89 19.07
CA LYS A 247 -25.91 14.09 18.71
C LYS A 247 -25.67 15.05 19.88
N ASP A 248 -26.52 14.99 20.91
CA ASP A 248 -26.45 15.85 22.10
C ASP A 248 -25.82 15.14 23.31
N TYR A 249 -25.22 13.95 23.09
CA TYR A 249 -24.63 13.12 24.13
C TYR A 249 -23.21 12.66 23.78
N VAL A 250 -22.33 12.57 24.78
CA VAL A 250 -21.02 11.94 24.66
C VAL A 250 -21.04 10.52 25.25
N PRO A 251 -20.33 9.56 24.62
CA PRO A 251 -20.26 8.20 25.11
C PRO A 251 -19.27 8.06 26.27
N GLU A 252 -19.67 7.32 27.30
CA GLU A 252 -18.82 6.83 28.37
C GLU A 252 -18.74 5.30 28.32
N PHE A 253 -17.54 4.81 28.08
CA PHE A 253 -17.18 3.40 28.11
C PHE A 253 -17.08 2.90 29.56
N ILE A 254 -17.72 1.76 29.83
CA ILE A 254 -17.63 1.05 31.10
C ILE A 254 -16.22 0.49 31.31
N ASN A 255 -15.63 -0.05 30.23
CA ASN A 255 -14.26 -0.54 30.21
C ASN A 255 -13.50 0.12 29.04
N TYR A 256 -12.89 1.27 29.32
CA TYR A 256 -12.20 2.07 28.30
C TYR A 256 -11.11 1.29 27.55
N SER A 257 -10.26 0.56 28.26
CA SER A 257 -9.08 -0.11 27.67
C SER A 257 -9.44 -1.20 26.67
N VAL A 258 -10.60 -1.85 26.86
CA VAL A 258 -11.16 -2.84 25.93
C VAL A 258 -11.93 -2.13 24.82
N GLN A 259 -12.87 -1.27 25.17
CA GLN A 259 -13.84 -0.71 24.22
C GLN A 259 -13.22 0.28 23.22
N VAL A 260 -12.10 0.93 23.56
CA VAL A 260 -11.39 1.81 22.62
C VAL A 260 -10.88 1.03 21.40
N LYS A 261 -10.52 -0.26 21.57
CA LYS A 261 -10.09 -1.14 20.48
C LYS A 261 -11.24 -1.54 19.55
N HIS A 262 -12.49 -1.26 19.94
CA HIS A 262 -13.69 -1.62 19.19
C HIS A 262 -14.11 -0.54 18.19
N LEU A 263 -13.55 0.67 18.28
CA LEU A 263 -14.00 1.84 17.51
C LEU A 263 -14.09 1.58 16.01
N HIS A 264 -13.14 0.85 15.43
CA HIS A 264 -13.12 0.52 13.99
C HIS A 264 -13.65 -0.87 13.65
N ARG A 265 -14.24 -1.58 14.63
CA ARG A 265 -14.81 -2.92 14.44
C ARG A 265 -16.29 -2.82 14.07
N PRO A 266 -16.82 -3.74 13.24
CA PRO A 266 -18.22 -3.74 12.83
C PRO A 266 -19.14 -4.16 13.99
N ILE A 267 -20.25 -3.45 14.16
CA ILE A 267 -21.28 -3.81 15.14
C ILE A 267 -22.25 -4.81 14.50
N ARG A 268 -22.54 -5.90 15.22
CA ARG A 268 -23.55 -6.89 14.85
C ARG A 268 -24.93 -6.50 15.39
N ASN A 269 -25.01 -6.27 16.69
CA ASN A 269 -26.24 -5.93 17.39
C ASN A 269 -26.05 -4.62 18.14
N VAL A 270 -27.04 -3.73 18.10
CA VAL A 270 -27.07 -2.50 18.89
C VAL A 270 -28.49 -2.29 19.40
N SER A 271 -28.62 -1.99 20.69
CA SER A 271 -29.89 -1.61 21.31
C SER A 271 -29.68 -0.46 22.28
N PHE A 272 -30.69 0.38 22.45
CA PHE A 272 -30.64 1.53 23.32
C PHE A 272 -31.76 1.47 24.36
N ASP A 273 -31.37 1.49 25.63
CA ASP A 273 -32.26 1.68 26.76
C ASP A 273 -32.36 3.18 27.05
N SER A 274 -33.48 3.78 26.66
CA SER A 274 -33.75 5.22 26.84
C SER A 274 -33.96 5.61 28.30
N SER A 275 -34.45 4.68 29.13
CA SER A 275 -34.66 4.93 30.56
C SER A 275 -33.34 5.06 31.33
N LYS A 276 -32.32 4.28 30.91
CA LYS A 276 -31.00 4.28 31.54
C LYS A 276 -29.95 5.09 30.79
N LEU A 277 -30.29 5.58 29.60
CA LEU A 277 -29.35 6.19 28.65
C LEU A 277 -28.14 5.28 28.36
N ILE A 278 -28.41 3.98 28.13
CA ILE A 278 -27.37 2.96 27.87
C ILE A 278 -27.54 2.40 26.47
N THR A 279 -26.46 2.36 25.70
CA THR A 279 -26.36 1.53 24.50
C THR A 279 -25.70 0.21 24.84
N LYS A 280 -26.36 -0.90 24.52
CA LYS A 280 -25.73 -2.21 24.50
C LYS A 280 -25.35 -2.58 23.07
N TYR A 281 -24.15 -3.13 22.87
CA TYR A 281 -23.68 -3.53 21.56
C TYR A 281 -22.89 -4.83 21.60
N GLN A 282 -22.82 -5.50 20.45
CA GLN A 282 -22.05 -6.73 20.24
C GLN A 282 -21.30 -6.63 18.91
N LEU A 283 -20.07 -7.14 18.87
CA LEU A 283 -19.26 -7.21 17.65
C LEU A 283 -19.51 -8.52 16.90
N PHE A 284 -19.19 -8.59 15.60
CA PHE A 284 -19.47 -9.80 14.80
C PHE A 284 -18.73 -11.06 15.28
N ASN A 285 -17.45 -10.90 15.63
CA ASN A 285 -16.56 -11.99 16.04
C ASN A 285 -16.38 -12.04 17.56
N ASP A 286 -17.36 -11.56 18.32
CA ASP A 286 -17.32 -11.49 19.78
C ASP A 286 -18.66 -11.95 20.37
N LEU A 287 -18.59 -12.86 21.33
CA LEU A 287 -19.78 -13.35 22.04
C LEU A 287 -20.20 -12.40 23.16
N ASN A 288 -19.29 -11.54 23.61
CA ASN A 288 -19.57 -10.62 24.71
C ASN A 288 -20.46 -9.46 24.27
N GLN A 289 -21.35 -9.08 25.18
CA GLN A 289 -22.11 -7.84 25.06
C GLN A 289 -21.42 -6.75 25.87
N TYR A 290 -21.36 -5.56 25.30
CA TYR A 290 -20.71 -4.39 25.89
C TYR A 290 -21.71 -3.25 26.07
N GLU A 291 -21.43 -2.37 27.02
CA GLU A 291 -22.31 -1.25 27.35
C GLU A 291 -21.59 0.09 27.23
N ILE A 292 -22.34 1.12 26.83
CA ILE A 292 -21.91 2.52 26.73
C ILE A 292 -22.97 3.36 27.41
N LYS A 293 -22.57 4.14 28.42
CA LYS A 293 -23.42 5.15 29.06
C LYS A 293 -23.38 6.44 28.26
N TRP A 294 -24.50 7.12 28.13
CA TRP A 294 -24.59 8.38 27.40
C TRP A 294 -24.83 9.55 28.37
N HIS A 295 -24.02 10.60 28.20
CA HIS A 295 -24.12 11.81 29.01
C HIS A 295 -24.40 13.02 28.15
N ARG A 296 -25.34 13.86 28.53
CA ARG A 296 -25.67 15.08 27.79
C ARG A 296 -24.44 16.00 27.74
N THR A 297 -24.18 16.63 26.60
CA THR A 297 -23.01 17.51 26.42
C THR A 297 -23.41 18.94 26.08
N LYS A 298 -22.53 19.90 26.40
CA LYS A 298 -22.64 21.31 25.97
C LYS A 298 -22.20 21.52 24.52
N LEU A 299 -21.55 20.52 23.91
CA LEU A 299 -21.04 20.63 22.54
C LEU A 299 -22.18 20.65 21.52
N ASN A 300 -22.06 21.50 20.50
CA ASN A 300 -22.90 21.37 19.32
C ASN A 300 -22.49 20.12 18.50
N ARG A 301 -23.35 19.74 17.54
CA ARG A 301 -23.16 18.54 16.69
C ARG A 301 -21.83 18.52 15.95
N SER A 302 -21.36 19.67 15.46
CA SER A 302 -20.12 19.77 14.67
C SER A 302 -18.89 19.54 15.54
N ASP A 303 -18.82 20.25 16.67
CA ASP A 303 -17.69 20.17 17.60
C ASP A 303 -17.61 18.79 18.24
N ARG A 304 -18.75 18.20 18.62
CA ARG A 304 -18.82 16.82 19.09
C ARG A 304 -18.25 15.84 18.07
N LYS A 305 -18.67 15.95 16.81
CA LYS A 305 -18.17 15.08 15.73
C LYS A 305 -16.67 15.27 15.53
N LYS A 306 -16.17 16.50 15.59
CA LYS A 306 -14.74 16.80 15.51
C LYS A 306 -13.98 16.15 16.67
N MET A 307 -14.45 16.30 17.90
CA MET A 307 -13.80 15.71 19.09
C MET A 307 -13.80 14.17 19.05
N LEU A 308 -14.92 13.53 18.71
CA LEU A 308 -14.98 12.07 18.55
C LEU A 308 -13.99 11.56 17.49
N LYS A 309 -13.87 12.28 16.37
CA LYS A 309 -12.88 11.96 15.34
C LYS A 309 -11.45 12.17 15.83
N SER A 310 -11.15 13.29 16.49
CA SER A 310 -9.83 13.56 17.04
C SER A 310 -9.39 12.52 18.06
N TRP A 311 -10.33 12.08 18.92
CA TRP A 311 -10.11 11.00 19.86
C TRP A 311 -9.85 9.66 19.16
N ALA A 312 -10.73 9.24 18.24
CA ALA A 312 -10.61 7.93 17.59
C ALA A 312 -9.37 7.84 16.69
N TYR A 313 -9.02 8.94 16.01
CA TYR A 313 -7.90 9.02 15.07
C TYR A 313 -6.64 9.63 15.67
N SER A 314 -6.47 9.54 16.99
CA SER A 314 -5.28 10.07 17.65
C SER A 314 -4.01 9.37 17.16
N ILE A 315 -2.96 10.16 17.03
CA ILE A 315 -1.57 9.74 16.76
C ILE A 315 -0.69 10.23 17.90
N ALA A 316 0.50 9.66 18.05
CA ALA A 316 1.46 10.12 19.05
C ALA A 316 1.74 11.64 18.91
N GLU A 317 2.07 12.27 20.03
CA GLU A 317 2.59 13.63 20.03
C GLU A 317 4.10 13.60 19.86
N ILE A 318 4.58 14.30 18.83
CA ILE A 318 5.98 14.26 18.41
C ILE A 318 6.53 15.69 18.45
N ASP A 319 7.69 15.86 19.07
CA ASP A 319 8.41 17.12 19.04
C ASP A 319 8.85 17.41 17.59
N PRO A 320 8.43 18.56 17.00
CA PRO A 320 8.80 18.89 15.63
C PRO A 320 10.31 19.02 15.42
N ILE A 321 11.08 19.36 16.46
CA ILE A 321 12.53 19.59 16.40
C ILE A 321 13.27 18.26 16.60
N SER A 322 13.13 17.63 17.77
CA SER A 322 13.88 16.40 18.08
C SER A 322 13.35 15.15 17.38
N LYS A 323 12.14 15.20 16.81
CA LYS A 323 11.38 14.04 16.29
C LYS A 323 11.12 12.96 17.35
N SER A 324 11.35 13.25 18.63
CA SER A 324 11.09 12.34 19.73
C SER A 324 9.60 12.31 20.08
N VAL A 325 9.13 11.20 20.64
CA VAL A 325 7.75 11.03 21.08
C VAL A 325 7.60 11.67 22.45
N ILE A 326 6.80 12.74 22.53
CA ILE A 326 6.45 13.44 23.78
C ILE A 326 5.39 12.63 24.54
N LYS A 327 4.35 12.20 23.81
CA LYS A 327 3.29 11.33 24.33
C LYS A 327 3.01 10.22 23.34
N ASP A 328 2.99 9.00 23.83
CA ASP A 328 2.55 7.88 23.03
C ASP A 328 1.06 8.05 22.66
N ARG A 329 0.65 7.25 21.67
CA ARG A 329 -0.70 7.33 21.12
C ARG A 329 -1.77 7.00 22.15
N ASP A 330 -1.54 6.01 23.00
CA ASP A 330 -2.54 5.51 23.95
C ASP A 330 -2.78 6.53 25.06
N THR A 331 -1.69 7.11 25.59
CA THR A 331 -1.76 8.23 26.54
C THR A 331 -2.52 9.41 25.96
N LYS A 332 -2.17 9.86 24.75
CA LYS A 332 -2.85 10.98 24.10
C LYS A 332 -4.33 10.67 23.81
N GLN A 333 -4.62 9.44 23.38
CA GLN A 333 -5.99 9.01 23.13
C GLN A 333 -6.84 9.09 24.41
N GLN A 334 -6.27 8.62 25.53
CA GLN A 334 -6.92 8.67 26.83
C GLN A 334 -7.14 10.10 27.32
N GLU A 335 -6.20 11.01 27.11
CA GLU A 335 -6.36 12.44 27.41
C GLU A 335 -7.51 13.06 26.62
N LEU A 336 -7.56 12.83 25.31
CA LEU A 336 -8.65 13.33 24.45
C LEU A 336 -10.01 12.77 24.86
N TYR A 337 -10.05 11.50 25.29
CA TYR A 337 -11.25 10.89 25.83
C TYR A 337 -11.69 11.56 27.14
N ARG A 338 -10.77 11.84 28.07
CA ARG A 338 -11.07 12.58 29.30
C ARG A 338 -11.58 13.98 29.00
N GLN A 339 -10.99 14.68 28.03
CA GLN A 339 -11.47 15.98 27.58
C GLN A 339 -12.89 15.90 27.01
N LEU A 340 -13.20 14.87 26.22
CA LEU A 340 -14.57 14.62 25.73
C LEU A 340 -15.56 14.46 26.89
N LEU A 341 -15.21 13.67 27.92
CA LEU A 341 -16.04 13.49 29.11
C LEU A 341 -16.12 14.75 30.00
N GLY A 342 -15.17 15.67 29.91
CA GLY A 342 -15.23 16.97 30.58
C GLY A 342 -16.31 17.90 30.04
N THR A 343 -16.90 17.58 28.87
CA THR A 343 -17.97 18.39 28.26
C THR A 343 -19.38 18.03 28.73
N LYS A 344 -19.50 17.05 29.62
CA LYS A 344 -20.75 16.60 30.21
C LYS A 344 -21.45 17.75 30.95
N ILE A 345 -22.78 17.79 30.84
CA ILE A 345 -23.63 18.62 31.70
C ILE A 345 -23.91 17.79 32.95
N ILE A 346 -23.53 18.33 34.12
CA ILE A 346 -23.83 17.73 35.43
C ILE A 346 -25.31 17.92 35.73
#